data_AF-A0A7V9ZBU1-F1
#
_entry.id   AF-A0A7V9ZBU1-F1
#
_cell.length_a   1.000
_cell.length_b   1.000
_cell.length_c   1.000
_cell.angle_alpha   90.00
_cell.angle_beta   90.00
_cell.angle_gamma   90.00
#
_symmetry.space_group_name_H-M   'P 1'
#
loop_
_entity.id
_entity.type
_entity.pdbx_description
1 polymer ?
#
loop_
_entity_poly.entity_id
_entity_poly.type
_entity_poly.pdbx_seq_one_letter_code
_entity_poly.pdbx_strand_id
1 'polypeptide(L)'
;MSEQTCEPSPTPVESDLLDPYERLVKIEVLGQRVEVPENNRLLRCFQYLSLETISYGDFCWNGDCTNCQVWYHTKDQPNDNGKPALSCRIDVIEEMVITAMSPFIKLRGITK
;
A
#
# COMPACT_ATOMS: atom_id res chain seq x y z
N MET A 1 -2.83 -9.28 -39.78
CA MET A 1 -2.04 -8.35 -38.96
C MET A 1 -2.99 -7.88 -37.88
N SER A 2 -2.95 -8.52 -36.72
CA SER A 2 -3.70 -8.09 -35.54
C SER A 2 -2.66 -7.75 -34.51
N GLU A 3 -2.58 -6.48 -34.19
CA GLU A 3 -1.63 -5.91 -33.24
C GLU A 3 -1.90 -6.57 -31.89
N GLN A 4 -0.92 -7.35 -31.44
CA GLN A 4 -0.93 -7.99 -30.14
C GLN A 4 -0.56 -6.89 -29.14
N THR A 5 -1.57 -6.23 -28.59
CA THR A 5 -1.39 -5.34 -27.45
C THR A 5 -0.92 -6.21 -26.29
N CYS A 6 0.39 -6.21 -26.05
CA CYS A 6 0.98 -6.82 -24.87
C CYS A 6 0.55 -6.00 -23.67
N GLU A 7 -0.56 -6.38 -23.05
CA GLU A 7 -0.83 -6.00 -21.66
C GLU A 7 0.25 -6.67 -20.80
N PRO A 8 0.93 -5.94 -19.90
CA PRO A 8 1.93 -6.54 -19.05
C PRO A 8 1.24 -7.53 -18.10
N SER A 9 1.44 -8.83 -18.32
CA SER A 9 0.98 -9.86 -17.39
C SER A 9 1.76 -9.72 -16.07
N PRO A 10 1.10 -9.74 -14.90
CA PRO A 10 1.80 -9.69 -13.62
C PRO A 10 2.79 -10.84 -13.52
N THR A 11 3.94 -10.57 -12.90
CA THR A 11 4.97 -11.60 -12.67
C THR A 11 4.40 -12.67 -11.72
N PRO A 12 4.86 -13.93 -11.79
CA PRO A 12 4.30 -15.04 -11.01
C PRO A 12 4.29 -14.81 -9.48
N VAL A 13 5.21 -13.97 -9.00
CA VAL A 13 5.33 -13.62 -7.57
C VAL A 13 4.26 -12.61 -7.14
N GLU A 14 3.81 -11.74 -8.05
CA GLU A 14 2.75 -10.78 -7.80
C GLU A 14 1.39 -11.45 -7.72
N SER A 15 1.15 -12.48 -8.55
CA SER A 15 -0.12 -13.22 -8.58
C SER A 15 -0.42 -14.04 -7.33
N ASP A 16 0.59 -14.43 -6.56
CA ASP A 16 0.41 -15.20 -5.31
C ASP A 16 0.24 -14.30 -4.07
N LEU A 17 0.63 -13.02 -4.15
CA LEU A 17 0.66 -12.11 -2.99
C LEU A 17 -0.44 -11.06 -3.02
N LEU A 18 -0.86 -10.63 -4.21
CA LEU A 18 -1.77 -9.52 -4.41
C LEU A 18 -3.14 -10.04 -4.86
N ASP A 19 -4.18 -9.37 -4.40
CA ASP A 19 -5.50 -9.49 -5.00
C ASP A 19 -5.45 -8.99 -6.45
N PRO A 20 -6.25 -9.56 -7.37
CA PRO A 20 -6.29 -9.12 -8.77
C PRO A 20 -6.58 -7.62 -8.88
N TYR A 21 -5.77 -6.92 -9.67
CA TYR A 21 -5.90 -5.49 -9.92
C TYR A 21 -5.72 -5.19 -11.41
N GLU A 22 -6.42 -4.16 -11.92
CA GLU A 22 -6.36 -3.78 -13.33
C GLU A 22 -5.41 -2.62 -13.59
N ARG A 23 -5.13 -1.82 -12.55
CA ARG A 23 -4.27 -0.63 -12.63
C ARG A 23 -3.63 -0.30 -11.29
N LEU A 24 -2.65 0.59 -11.33
CA LEU A 24 -2.09 1.20 -10.13
C LEU A 24 -2.81 2.52 -9.83
N VAL A 25 -3.15 2.73 -8.56
CA VAL A 25 -3.71 3.98 -8.05
C VAL A 25 -2.65 4.81 -7.36
N LYS A 26 -2.79 6.13 -7.46
CA LYS A 26 -1.86 7.08 -6.84
C LYS A 26 -2.25 7.32 -5.39
N ILE A 27 -1.26 7.23 -4.51
CA ILE A 27 -1.38 7.62 -3.11
C ILE A 27 -0.20 8.50 -2.71
N GLU A 28 -0.32 9.20 -1.59
CA GLU A 28 0.76 9.95 -0.99
C GLU A 28 1.16 9.31 0.34
N VAL A 29 2.44 9.02 0.50
CA VAL A 29 3.02 8.40 1.70
C VAL A 29 4.09 9.33 2.25
N LEU A 30 3.81 9.93 3.42
CA LEU A 30 4.73 10.86 4.08
C LEU A 30 5.22 12.00 3.15
N GLY A 31 4.34 12.53 2.30
CA GLY A 31 4.66 13.58 1.33
C GLY A 31 5.24 13.09 0.00
N GLN A 32 5.47 11.78 -0.17
CA GLN A 32 5.93 11.18 -1.43
C GLN A 32 4.79 10.51 -2.18
N ARG A 33 4.63 10.85 -3.46
CA ARG A 33 3.64 10.20 -4.33
C ARG A 33 4.18 8.87 -4.86
N VAL A 34 3.35 7.83 -4.75
CA VAL A 34 3.66 6.47 -5.20
C VAL A 34 2.43 5.85 -5.86
N GLU A 35 2.66 4.81 -6.65
CA GLU A 35 1.64 4.05 -7.36
C GLU A 35 1.60 2.63 -6.79
N VAL A 36 0.40 2.15 -6.44
CA VAL A 36 0.18 0.85 -5.80
C VAL A 36 -1.03 0.15 -6.41
N PRO A 37 -1.08 -1.20 -6.41
CA PRO A 37 -2.19 -1.94 -6.98
C PRO A 37 -3.50 -1.59 -6.27
N GLU A 38 -4.54 -1.28 -7.05
CA GLU A 38 -5.88 -1.07 -6.49
C GLU A 38 -6.48 -2.38 -5.94
N ASN A 39 -7.61 -2.28 -5.23
CA ASN A 39 -8.35 -3.44 -4.67
C ASN A 39 -7.53 -4.32 -3.71
N ASN A 40 -6.42 -3.80 -3.20
CA ASN A 40 -5.52 -4.51 -2.30
C ASN A 40 -5.52 -3.88 -0.91
N ARG A 41 -5.23 -4.70 0.10
CA ARG A 41 -4.96 -4.24 1.46
C ARG A 41 -3.78 -3.28 1.45
N LEU A 42 -3.83 -2.21 2.24
CA LEU A 42 -2.77 -1.22 2.27
C LEU A 42 -1.40 -1.82 2.69
N LEU A 43 -1.38 -2.82 3.57
CA LEU A 43 -0.14 -3.54 3.89
C LEU A 43 0.43 -4.34 2.70
N ARG A 44 -0.43 -4.88 1.83
CA ARG A 44 0.01 -5.52 0.58
C ARG A 44 0.54 -4.48 -0.41
N CYS A 45 -0.05 -3.29 -0.47
CA CYS A 45 0.50 -2.17 -1.24
C CYS A 45 1.88 -1.76 -0.73
N PHE A 46 2.12 -1.75 0.58
CA PHE A 46 3.45 -1.55 1.15
C PHE A 46 4.42 -2.68 0.80
N GLN A 47 3.94 -3.92 0.79
CA GLN A 47 4.73 -5.07 0.34
C GLN A 47 5.12 -4.96 -1.14
N TYR A 48 4.23 -4.45 -1.99
CA TYR A 48 4.55 -4.14 -3.38
C TYR A 48 5.69 -3.11 -3.49
N LEU A 49 5.63 -2.03 -2.69
CA LEU A 49 6.67 -1.00 -2.66
C LEU A 49 7.99 -1.47 -2.04
N SER A 50 7.95 -2.42 -1.10
CA SER A 50 9.12 -2.91 -0.37
C SER A 50 8.92 -4.35 0.10
N LEU A 51 9.11 -5.28 -0.84
CA LEU A 51 8.83 -6.71 -0.63
C LEU A 51 9.60 -7.29 0.54
N GLU A 52 10.90 -7.01 0.64
CA GLU A 52 11.77 -7.58 1.67
C GLU A 52 11.39 -7.13 3.09
N THR A 53 11.26 -5.81 3.30
CA THR A 53 11.03 -5.25 4.64
C THR A 53 9.64 -5.57 5.19
N ILE A 54 8.64 -5.67 4.32
CA ILE A 54 7.28 -6.01 4.73
C ILE A 54 7.08 -7.52 4.88
N SER A 55 7.68 -8.34 4.02
CA SER A 55 7.55 -9.81 4.11
C SER A 55 8.28 -10.39 5.33
N TYR A 56 9.44 -9.82 5.69
CA TYR A 56 10.23 -10.25 6.85
C TYR A 56 10.03 -9.35 8.08
N GLY A 57 9.07 -8.41 8.04
CA GLY A 57 8.74 -7.53 9.15
C GLY A 57 7.84 -8.19 10.19
N ASP A 58 7.75 -7.57 11.37
CA ASP A 58 6.92 -8.05 12.50
C ASP A 58 5.43 -7.74 12.29
N PHE A 59 4.82 -8.31 11.25
CA PHE A 59 3.40 -8.10 10.95
C PHE A 59 2.59 -9.38 11.10
N CYS A 60 1.50 -9.30 11.89
CA CYS A 60 0.56 -10.41 12.12
C CYS A 60 -0.44 -10.64 10.98
N TRP A 61 -0.64 -9.66 10.08
CA TRP A 61 -1.64 -9.67 8.99
C TRP A 61 -3.12 -9.85 9.42
N ASN A 62 -3.41 -10.01 10.70
CA ASN A 62 -4.75 -10.22 11.24
C ASN A 62 -5.22 -9.07 12.16
N GLY A 63 -4.45 -7.99 12.30
CA GLY A 63 -4.84 -6.82 13.10
C GLY A 63 -4.62 -6.94 14.60
N ASP A 64 -3.91 -7.96 15.09
CA ASP A 64 -3.69 -8.16 16.52
C ASP A 64 -2.49 -7.34 17.06
N CYS A 65 -1.40 -7.24 16.30
CA CYS A 65 -0.13 -6.66 16.80
C CYS A 65 -0.05 -5.13 16.73
N THR A 66 -0.91 -4.45 15.96
CA THR A 66 -0.86 -3.01 15.67
C THR A 66 0.42 -2.46 15.02
N ASN A 67 1.44 -3.29 14.74
CA ASN A 67 2.70 -2.85 14.11
C ASN A 67 2.52 -2.21 12.73
N CYS A 68 1.40 -2.50 12.05
CA CYS A 68 1.04 -1.93 10.75
C CYS A 68 0.16 -0.66 10.86
N GLN A 69 0.14 0.01 12.01
CA GLN A 69 -0.68 1.20 12.22
C GLN A 69 -0.24 2.37 11.33
N VAL A 70 -1.22 3.05 10.76
CA VAL A 70 -1.07 4.26 9.93
C VAL A 70 -2.11 5.30 10.31
N TRP A 71 -1.82 6.56 9.98
CA TRP A 71 -2.76 7.66 10.03
C TRP A 71 -2.94 8.17 8.61
N TYR A 72 -4.19 8.25 8.16
CA TYR A 72 -4.49 8.67 6.80
C TYR A 72 -5.74 9.54 6.74
N HIS A 73 -5.83 10.34 5.70
CA HIS A 73 -7.06 11.01 5.30
C HIS A 73 -7.28 10.86 3.79
N THR A 74 -8.50 11.11 3.36
CA THR A 74 -8.80 11.29 1.93
C THR A 74 -8.66 12.76 1.56
N LYS A 75 -8.53 13.04 0.27
CA LYS A 75 -8.39 14.40 -0.26
C LYS A 75 -9.55 15.33 0.12
N ASP A 76 -10.74 14.77 0.36
CA ASP A 76 -11.95 15.51 0.75
C ASP A 76 -11.97 15.91 2.24
N GLN A 77 -11.06 15.37 3.06
CA GLN A 77 -10.97 15.65 4.50
C GLN A 77 -9.53 16.05 4.92
N PRO A 78 -8.96 17.15 4.38
CA PRO A 78 -7.56 17.53 4.61
C PRO A 78 -7.28 18.13 6.00
N ASN A 79 -8.31 18.51 6.76
CA ASN A 79 -8.18 19.17 8.07
C ASN A 79 -8.19 18.20 9.27
N ASP A 80 -8.22 16.88 9.02
CA ASP A 80 -8.16 15.88 10.08
C ASP A 80 -6.69 15.44 10.24
N ASN A 81 -6.22 15.22 11.47
CA ASN A 81 -4.85 14.76 11.78
C ASN A 81 -4.57 13.32 11.29
N GLY A 82 -5.31 12.85 10.28
CA GLY A 82 -5.41 11.48 9.83
C GLY A 82 -6.20 10.61 10.83
N LYS A 83 -7.08 9.76 10.31
CA LYS A 83 -7.74 8.74 11.12
C LYS A 83 -6.79 7.56 11.31
N PRO A 84 -6.63 7.04 12.53
CA PRO A 84 -5.82 5.86 12.77
C PRO A 84 -6.48 4.62 12.14
N ALA A 85 -5.68 3.76 11.52
CA ALA A 85 -6.11 2.47 11.02
C ALA A 85 -4.95 1.47 10.96
N LEU A 86 -5.30 0.19 10.82
CA LEU A 86 -4.33 -0.88 10.60
C LEU A 86 -4.25 -1.16 9.11
N SER A 87 -3.08 -1.00 8.49
CA SER A 87 -2.93 -1.15 7.04
C SER A 87 -3.23 -2.57 6.55
N CYS A 88 -3.16 -3.59 7.42
CA CYS A 88 -3.58 -4.95 7.07
C CYS A 88 -5.10 -5.17 7.06
N ARG A 89 -5.89 -4.19 7.54
CA ARG A 89 -7.36 -4.29 7.66
C ARG A 89 -8.12 -3.27 6.80
N ILE A 90 -7.42 -2.36 6.13
CA ILE A 90 -8.02 -1.39 5.21
C ILE A 90 -7.51 -1.61 3.80
N ASP A 91 -8.37 -1.32 2.83
CA ASP A 91 -8.02 -1.33 1.42
C ASP A 91 -7.46 0.03 1.02
N VAL A 92 -6.60 0.04 0.01
CA VAL A 92 -6.09 1.28 -0.56
C VAL A 92 -7.21 2.05 -1.26
N ILE A 93 -7.20 3.37 -1.11
CA ILE A 93 -8.13 4.27 -1.78
C ILE A 93 -7.29 5.22 -2.64
N GLU A 94 -7.71 5.46 -3.87
CA GLU A 94 -7.06 6.44 -4.75
C GLU A 94 -7.04 7.83 -4.09
N GLU A 95 -5.92 8.55 -4.23
CA GLU A 95 -5.65 9.84 -3.59
C GLU A 95 -5.69 9.79 -2.04
N MET A 96 -5.52 8.60 -1.44
CA MET A 96 -5.27 8.46 -0.01
C MET A 96 -3.94 9.13 0.36
N VAL A 97 -3.94 9.86 1.47
CA VAL A 97 -2.74 10.52 2.02
C VAL A 97 -2.42 9.93 3.38
N ILE A 98 -1.25 9.34 3.51
CA ILE A 98 -0.72 8.75 4.74
C ILE A 98 0.20 9.76 5.40
N THR A 99 -0.25 10.31 6.53
CA THR A 99 0.43 11.41 7.24
C THR A 99 1.41 10.91 8.30
N ALA A 100 1.16 9.72 8.86
CA ALA A 100 2.06 9.07 9.80
C ALA A 100 1.92 7.54 9.74
N MET A 101 2.94 6.83 10.20
CA MET A 101 2.95 5.38 10.27
C MET A 101 3.83 4.87 11.39
N SER A 102 3.57 3.64 11.79
CA SER A 102 4.36 2.89 12.75
C SER A 102 5.83 2.74 12.30
N PRO A 103 6.81 2.79 13.23
CA PRO A 103 8.23 2.62 12.91
C PRO A 103 8.61 1.21 12.42
N PHE A 104 7.71 0.24 12.58
CA PHE A 104 7.89 -1.11 12.04
C PHE A 104 7.72 -1.14 10.52
N ILE A 105 6.97 -0.19 9.93
CA ILE A 105 6.80 -0.08 8.47
C ILE A 105 8.03 0.61 7.91
N LYS A 106 8.85 -0.14 7.16
CA LYS A 106 10.01 0.38 6.45
C LYS A 106 9.79 0.29 4.96
N LEU A 107 9.63 1.44 4.31
CA LEU A 107 9.50 1.57 2.86
C LEU A 107 10.79 2.16 2.29
N ARG A 108 11.43 1.42 1.38
CA ARG A 108 12.70 1.80 0.77
C ARG A 108 12.56 3.12 0.03
N GLY A 109 13.34 4.13 0.46
CA GLY A 109 13.35 5.45 -0.18
C GLY A 109 12.20 6.37 0.21
N ILE A 110 11.39 6.00 1.22
CA ILE A 110 10.33 6.85 1.79
C ILE A 110 10.56 7.03 3.29
N THR A 111 10.63 5.92 4.04
CA THR A 111 10.96 5.96 5.47
C THR A 111 12.47 5.92 5.66
N LYS A 112 12.99 6.74 6.57
CA LYS A 112 14.41 6.78 6.93
C LYS A 112 14.80 5.64 7.88
#